data_AF-A0A364JY71-F1
#
_entry.id   AF-A0A364JY71-F1
#
_cell.length_a   1.000
_cell.length_b   1.000
_cell.length_c   1.000
_cell.angle_alpha   90.00
_cell.angle_beta   90.00
_cell.angle_gamma   90.00
#
_symmetry.space_group_name_H-M   'P 1'
#
loop_
_entity.id
_entity.type
_entity.pdbx_description
1 polymer ?
#
loop_
_entity_poly.entity_id
_entity_poly.type
_entity_poly.pdbx_seq_one_letter_code
_entity_poly.pdbx_strand_id
1 'polypeptide(L)'
;MKRPTIVTLSTIPSRFHLLEPTLRSLLSQSLRPKEIRLYIPKTYRRFPDWDGVLPKVPAGTKIVRCDFDYGPATKVLPAAKELNGQEVDILFCDDDKIYDRNWHRRLKEASNERPDCCIVDVGDSFPDIGSGPIDLT
;
A
#
# COMPACT_ATOMS: atom_id res chain seq x y z
N MET A 1 -19.57 -13.13 6.10
CA MET A 1 -18.19 -13.38 6.56
C MET A 1 -17.36 -12.15 6.24
N LYS A 2 -16.41 -11.74 7.10
CA LYS A 2 -15.54 -10.58 6.81
C LYS A 2 -14.63 -10.91 5.62
N ARG A 3 -14.54 -10.02 4.61
CA ARG A 3 -13.66 -10.18 3.44
C ARG A 3 -12.21 -10.36 3.91
N PRO A 4 -11.39 -11.23 3.31
CA PRO A 4 -9.96 -11.29 3.62
C PRO A 4 -9.27 -9.99 3.16
N THR A 5 -8.22 -9.60 3.88
CA THR A 5 -7.42 -8.41 3.54
C THR A 5 -6.11 -8.82 2.86
N ILE A 6 -5.77 -8.17 1.76
CA ILE A 6 -4.45 -8.21 1.14
C ILE A 6 -3.74 -6.92 1.48
N VAL A 7 -2.57 -7.02 2.12
CA VAL A 7 -1.73 -5.86 2.40
C VAL A 7 -0.81 -5.61 1.22
N THR A 8 -0.76 -4.38 0.75
CA THR A 8 0.05 -4.02 -0.43
C THR A 8 0.97 -2.84 -0.14
N LEU A 9 2.20 -2.92 -0.63
CA LEU A 9 3.15 -1.83 -0.56
C LEU A 9 4.03 -1.85 -1.81
N SER A 10 4.80 -0.79 -2.02
CA SER A 10 5.80 -0.73 -3.09
C SER A 10 7.08 -0.13 -2.54
N THR A 11 8.20 -0.43 -3.17
CA THR A 11 9.50 0.11 -2.77
C THR A 11 10.31 0.58 -3.96
N ILE A 12 11.46 1.19 -3.70
CA ILE A 12 12.41 1.69 -4.69
C ILE A 12 13.81 1.15 -4.38
N PRO A 13 14.71 1.06 -5.38
CA PRO A 13 16.03 0.43 -5.22
C PRO A 13 16.84 0.97 -4.04
N SER A 14 16.82 2.30 -3.84
CA SER A 14 17.55 2.94 -2.72
C SER A 14 17.04 2.55 -1.33
N ARG A 15 15.83 1.99 -1.19
CA ARG A 15 15.23 1.56 0.08
C ARG A 15 15.17 0.05 0.26
N PHE A 16 15.63 -0.75 -0.70
CA PHE A 16 15.61 -2.22 -0.62
C PHE A 16 16.28 -2.75 0.67
N HIS A 17 17.37 -2.10 1.10
CA HIS A 17 18.10 -2.47 2.32
C HIS A 17 17.41 -2.07 3.63
N LEU A 18 16.33 -1.26 3.57
CA LEU A 18 15.59 -0.74 4.73
C LEU A 18 14.24 -1.44 4.93
N LEU A 19 13.86 -2.37 4.05
CA LEU A 19 12.52 -2.96 4.02
C LEU A 19 12.19 -3.88 5.19
N GLU A 20 13.20 -4.54 5.75
CA GLU A 20 12.98 -5.67 6.64
C GLU A 20 12.17 -5.31 7.89
N PRO A 21 12.44 -4.20 8.61
CA PRO A 21 11.63 -3.79 9.76
C PRO A 21 10.15 -3.58 9.42
N THR A 22 9.86 -2.94 8.29
CA THR A 22 8.49 -2.71 7.83
C THR A 22 7.79 -4.03 7.53
N LEU A 23 8.41 -4.91 6.73
CA LEU A 23 7.81 -6.20 6.38
C LEU A 23 7.59 -7.08 7.63
N ARG A 24 8.52 -7.07 8.59
CA ARG A 24 8.36 -7.79 9.86
C ARG A 24 7.20 -7.23 10.71
N SER A 25 6.98 -5.92 10.70
CA SER A 25 5.84 -5.30 11.40
C SER A 25 4.48 -5.68 10.79
N LEU A 26 4.43 -5.86 9.46
CA LEU A 26 3.23 -6.33 8.76
C LEU A 26 2.97 -7.83 9.00
N LEU A 27 4.03 -8.63 9.07
CA LEU A 27 3.93 -10.07 9.38
C LEU A 27 3.50 -10.33 10.83
N SER A 28 3.74 -9.39 11.76
CA SER A 28 3.43 -9.53 13.19
C SER A 28 2.06 -9.00 13.60
N GLN A 29 1.24 -8.56 12.64
CA GLN A 29 -0.11 -8.04 12.89
C GLN A 29 -1.00 -9.04 13.66
N SER A 30 -1.74 -8.56 14.65
CA SER A 30 -2.64 -9.37 15.48
C SER A 30 -3.83 -9.92 14.70
N LEU A 31 -4.24 -9.21 13.65
CA LEU A 31 -5.10 -9.73 12.59
C LEU A 31 -4.20 -10.05 11.40
N ARG A 32 -4.02 -11.33 11.07
CA ARG A 32 -3.14 -11.72 9.96
C ARG A 32 -3.78 -11.36 8.62
N PRO A 33 -3.07 -10.67 7.70
CA PRO A 33 -3.54 -10.52 6.33
C PRO A 33 -3.52 -11.88 5.62
N LYS A 34 -4.34 -12.02 4.58
CA LYS A 34 -4.32 -13.20 3.70
C LYS A 34 -3.00 -13.29 2.94
N GLU A 35 -2.45 -12.15 2.55
CA GLU A 35 -1.23 -12.02 1.77
C GLU A 35 -0.61 -10.63 1.99
N ILE A 36 0.72 -10.53 1.95
CA ILE A 36 1.46 -9.26 1.86
C ILE A 36 2.15 -9.22 0.50
N ARG A 37 1.83 -8.23 -0.33
CA ARG A 37 2.39 -8.05 -1.68
C ARG A 37 3.28 -6.81 -1.75
N LEU A 38 4.56 -7.02 -2.01
CA LEU A 38 5.53 -5.98 -2.35
C LEU A 38 5.58 -5.80 -3.86
N TYR A 39 5.00 -4.73 -4.36
CA TYR A 39 5.05 -4.37 -5.78
C TYR A 39 6.40 -3.75 -6.15
N ILE A 40 7.02 -4.31 -7.18
CA ILE A 40 8.28 -3.83 -7.77
C ILE A 40 8.07 -3.77 -9.28
N PRO A 41 8.07 -2.58 -9.91
CA PRO A 41 7.89 -2.48 -11.36
C PRO A 41 9.02 -3.20 -12.11
N LYS A 42 8.76 -3.58 -13.35
CA LYS A 42 9.78 -4.15 -14.24
C LYS A 42 10.94 -3.17 -14.45
N THR A 43 10.61 -1.89 -14.56
CA THR A 43 11.55 -0.77 -14.68
C THR A 43 11.05 0.42 -13.84
N TYR A 44 11.95 1.11 -13.16
CA TYR A 44 11.61 2.35 -12.43
C TYR A 44 11.83 3.57 -13.31
N ARG A 45 10.88 4.51 -13.32
CA ARG A 45 11.03 5.79 -14.05
C ARG A 45 12.10 6.68 -13.43
N ARG A 46 12.20 6.66 -12.09
CA ARG A 46 13.15 7.47 -11.30
C ARG A 46 14.50 6.80 -11.08
N PHE A 47 14.61 5.51 -11.37
CA PHE A 47 15.82 4.71 -11.19
C PHE A 47 16.08 3.89 -12.46
N PRO A 48 16.32 4.56 -13.61
CA PRO A 48 16.49 3.88 -14.89
C PRO A 48 17.72 2.95 -14.92
N ASP A 49 18.73 3.24 -14.11
CA ASP A 49 19.98 2.47 -14.03
C ASP A 49 19.93 1.30 -13.03
N TRP A 50 18.76 1.01 -12.45
CA TRP A 50 18.63 -0.16 -11.57
C TRP A 50 18.84 -1.46 -12.36
N ASP A 51 19.74 -2.30 -11.85
CA ASP A 51 20.19 -3.55 -12.47
C ASP A 51 19.15 -4.69 -12.51
N GLY A 52 17.97 -4.48 -11.93
CA GLY A 52 16.89 -5.45 -11.87
C GLY A 52 16.99 -6.46 -10.71
N VAL A 53 18.03 -6.37 -9.88
CA VAL A 53 18.21 -7.25 -8.71
C VAL A 53 17.15 -6.96 -7.67
N LEU A 54 16.35 -7.97 -7.35
CA LEU A 54 15.26 -7.88 -6.38
C LEU A 54 15.76 -7.93 -4.93
N PRO A 55 15.10 -7.24 -3.98
CA PRO A 55 15.42 -7.35 -2.57
C PRO A 55 15.09 -8.75 -2.05
N LYS A 56 15.83 -9.20 -1.04
CA LYS A 56 15.40 -10.34 -0.21
C LYS A 56 14.26 -9.87 0.69
N VAL A 57 13.20 -10.67 0.78
CA VAL A 57 12.05 -10.40 1.65
C VAL A 57 11.84 -11.57 2.61
N PRO A 58 11.34 -11.33 3.84
CA PRO A 58 11.02 -12.41 4.77
C PRO A 58 9.91 -13.32 4.23
N ALA A 59 9.94 -14.59 4.63
CA ALA A 59 8.88 -15.55 4.31
C ALA A 59 7.50 -15.01 4.73
N GLY A 60 6.50 -15.23 3.89
CA GLY A 60 5.15 -14.65 4.06
C GLY A 60 4.95 -13.31 3.32
N THR A 61 6.01 -12.74 2.72
CA THR A 61 5.90 -11.61 1.78
C THR A 61 6.10 -12.10 0.35
N LYS A 62 5.23 -11.69 -0.57
CA LYS A 62 5.35 -11.98 -2.01
C LYS A 62 5.82 -10.74 -2.77
N ILE A 63 6.85 -10.89 -3.57
CA ILE A 63 7.21 -9.87 -4.58
C ILE A 63 6.29 -10.05 -5.80
N VAL A 64 5.63 -8.97 -6.21
CA VAL A 64 4.79 -8.94 -7.41
C VAL A 64 5.40 -7.95 -8.40
N ARG A 65 5.73 -8.43 -9.60
CA ARG A 65 6.27 -7.58 -10.68
C ARG A 65 5.12 -6.97 -11.47
N CYS A 66 5.14 -5.65 -11.67
CA CYS A 66 4.15 -4.93 -12.47
C CYS A 66 4.80 -4.21 -13.66
N ASP A 67 4.01 -3.96 -14.71
CA ASP A 67 4.54 -3.39 -15.96
C ASP A 67 4.86 -1.90 -15.87
N PHE A 68 4.12 -1.16 -15.04
CA PHE A 68 4.22 0.30 -14.95
C PHE A 68 4.64 0.75 -13.56
N ASP A 69 5.58 1.70 -13.52
CA ASP A 69 5.91 2.48 -12.32
C ASP A 69 4.96 3.69 -12.23
N TYR A 70 3.98 3.59 -11.32
CA TYR A 70 3.03 4.66 -11.00
C TYR A 70 3.57 5.61 -9.92
N GLY A 71 4.88 5.58 -9.65
CA GLY A 71 5.48 6.29 -8.52
C GLY A 71 4.90 5.80 -7.19
N PRO A 72 4.61 6.69 -6.23
CA PRO A 72 4.04 6.31 -4.93
C PRO A 72 2.73 5.51 -5.02
N ALA A 73 1.96 5.65 -6.10
CA ALA A 73 0.70 4.94 -6.29
C ALA A 73 0.88 3.44 -6.65
N THR A 74 2.12 3.01 -6.94
CA THR A 74 2.45 1.60 -7.25
C THR A 74 2.10 0.65 -6.09
N LYS A 75 1.98 1.17 -4.86
CA LYS A 75 1.52 0.39 -3.70
C LYS A 75 0.07 -0.08 -3.79
N VAL A 76 -0.76 0.49 -4.67
CA VAL A 76 -2.20 0.19 -4.72
C VAL A 76 -2.77 0.02 -6.12
N LEU A 77 -2.36 0.81 -7.13
CA LEU A 77 -2.99 0.77 -8.45
C LEU A 77 -2.87 -0.59 -9.18
N PRO A 78 -1.71 -1.27 -9.18
CA PRO A 78 -1.61 -2.61 -9.76
C PRO A 78 -2.53 -3.61 -9.04
N ALA A 79 -2.58 -3.54 -7.71
CA ALA A 79 -3.43 -4.40 -6.90
C ALA A 79 -4.92 -4.18 -7.18
N ALA A 80 -5.36 -2.93 -7.26
CA ALA A 80 -6.74 -2.58 -7.58
C ALA A 80 -7.16 -3.14 -8.94
N LYS A 81 -6.27 -3.10 -9.94
CA LYS A 81 -6.51 -3.69 -11.26
C LYS A 81 -6.59 -5.22 -11.22
N GLU A 82 -5.61 -5.87 -10.58
CA GLU A 82 -5.52 -7.34 -10.50
C GLU A 82 -6.62 -7.99 -9.66
N LEU A 83 -7.04 -7.30 -8.59
CA LEU A 83 -8.01 -7.79 -7.63
C LEU A 83 -9.43 -7.30 -7.91
N ASN A 84 -9.64 -6.55 -8.99
CA ASN A 84 -10.96 -6.04 -9.36
C ASN A 84 -11.98 -7.19 -9.49
N GLY A 85 -13.15 -7.01 -8.89
CA GLY A 85 -14.22 -8.03 -8.87
C GLY A 85 -13.97 -9.21 -7.92
N GLN A 86 -12.87 -9.22 -7.16
CA GLN A 86 -12.64 -10.20 -6.10
C GLN A 86 -13.18 -9.68 -4.76
N GLU A 87 -13.78 -10.56 -3.96
CA GLU A 87 -14.27 -10.26 -2.61
C GLU A 87 -13.12 -10.16 -1.60
N VAL A 88 -12.24 -9.17 -1.78
CA VAL A 88 -11.07 -8.90 -0.94
C VAL A 88 -10.97 -7.41 -0.63
N ASP A 89 -10.44 -7.08 0.55
CA ASP A 89 -10.11 -5.70 0.88
C ASP A 89 -8.62 -5.44 0.66
N ILE A 90 -8.27 -4.26 0.17
CA ILE A 90 -6.88 -3.82 -0.01
C ILE A 90 -6.53 -2.86 1.12
N LEU A 91 -5.48 -3.18 1.87
CA LEU A 91 -4.89 -2.29 2.86
C LEU A 91 -3.47 -1.94 2.40
N PHE A 92 -3.24 -0.71 1.97
CA PHE A 92 -1.93 -0.33 1.44
C PHE A 92 -1.15 0.58 2.39
N CYS A 93 0.18 0.53 2.30
CA CYS A 93 1.06 1.18 3.26
C CYS A 93 2.39 1.61 2.61
N ASP A 94 3.16 2.43 3.33
CA ASP A 94 4.52 2.81 2.93
C ASP A 94 5.53 1.75 3.39
N ASP A 95 6.70 1.75 2.77
CA ASP A 95 7.79 0.80 3.00
C ASP A 95 8.84 1.27 4.03
N ASP A 96 8.58 2.40 4.70
CA ASP A 96 9.50 3.07 5.62
C ASP A 96 8.90 3.32 7.02
N LYS A 97 7.84 2.58 7.38
CA LYS A 97 7.19 2.66 8.68
C LYS A 97 7.20 1.32 9.41
N ILE A 98 7.29 1.37 10.73
CA ILE A 98 7.00 0.23 11.60
C ILE A 98 5.55 0.36 12.05
N TYR A 99 4.70 -0.56 11.60
CA TYR A 99 3.27 -0.54 11.94
C TYR A 99 3.02 -1.19 13.29
N ASP A 100 2.15 -0.58 14.11
CA ASP A 100 1.77 -1.14 15.40
C ASP A 100 1.05 -2.49 15.22
N ARG A 101 1.12 -3.36 16.24
CA ARG A 101 0.61 -4.74 16.17
C ARG A 101 -0.88 -4.83 15.86
N ASN A 102 -1.68 -3.80 16.12
CA ASN A 102 -3.12 -3.78 15.91
C ASN A 102 -3.55 -2.90 14.73
N TRP A 103 -2.61 -2.37 13.95
CA TRP A 103 -2.88 -1.49 12.82
C TRP A 103 -3.92 -2.04 11.84
N HIS A 104 -3.70 -3.26 11.33
CA HIS A 104 -4.65 -3.91 10.42
C HIS A 104 -6.01 -4.15 11.10
N ARG A 105 -6.03 -4.61 12.36
CA ARG A 105 -7.26 -4.88 13.10
C ARG A 105 -8.14 -3.64 13.19
N ARG A 106 -7.57 -2.51 13.64
CA ARG A 106 -8.28 -1.25 13.81
C ARG A 106 -8.88 -0.74 12.50
N LEU A 107 -8.09 -0.71 11.42
CA LEU A 107 -8.58 -0.27 10.12
C LEU A 107 -9.64 -1.20 9.55
N LYS A 108 -9.50 -2.52 9.77
CA LYS A 108 -10.50 -3.50 9.37
C LYS A 108 -11.82 -3.31 10.10
N GLU A 109 -11.78 -3.11 11.42
CA GLU A 109 -12.96 -2.88 12.24
C GLU A 109 -13.69 -1.60 11.80
N ALA A 110 -12.96 -0.49 11.66
CA ALA A 110 -13.52 0.78 11.17
C ALA A 110 -14.11 0.68 9.75
N SER A 111 -13.50 -0.11 8.86
CA SER A 111 -14.03 -0.33 7.51
C SER A 111 -15.32 -1.15 7.51
N ASN A 112 -15.47 -2.12 8.43
CA ASN A 112 -16.74 -2.85 8.56
C ASN A 112 -17.87 -1.96 9.10
N GLU A 113 -17.54 -0.99 9.95
CA GLU A 113 -18.51 -0.02 10.50
C GLU A 113 -18.94 1.03 9.47
N ARG A 114 -18.09 1.27 8.45
CA ARG A 114 -18.29 2.29 7.42
C ARG A 114 -18.00 1.71 6.02
N PRO A 115 -18.87 0.83 5.51
CA PRO A 115 -18.62 0.08 4.28
C PRO A 115 -18.48 0.95 3.02
N ASP A 116 -19.07 2.15 3.04
CA ASP A 116 -19.05 3.09 1.91
C ASP A 116 -17.89 4.11 1.99
N CYS A 117 -16.97 3.94 2.95
CA CYS A 117 -15.85 4.86 3.17
C CYS A 117 -14.50 4.17 2.95
N CYS A 118 -13.55 4.94 2.40
CA CYS A 118 -12.13 4.62 2.57
C CYS A 118 -11.68 5.03 3.97
N ILE A 119 -10.99 4.13 4.68
CA ILE A 119 -10.44 4.40 6.00
C ILE A 119 -8.95 4.68 5.89
N VAL A 120 -8.48 5.75 6.55
CA VAL A 120 -7.08 6.13 6.62
C VAL A 120 -6.67 6.31 8.08
N ASP A 121 -5.41 5.98 8.41
CA ASP A 121 -4.85 6.12 9.76
C ASP A 121 -4.30 7.54 9.99
N VAL A 122 -3.82 8.19 8.92
CA VAL A 122 -3.31 9.56 8.92
C VAL A 122 -3.90 10.26 7.70
N GLY A 123 -4.47 11.44 7.93
CA GLY A 123 -4.99 12.33 6.91
C GLY A 123 -4.95 13.76 7.42
N ASP A 124 -5.04 14.71 6.51
CA ASP A 124 -5.17 16.13 6.84
C ASP A 124 -6.34 16.71 6.05
N SER A 125 -6.96 17.73 6.61
CA SER A 125 -7.98 18.51 5.92
C SER A 125 -7.30 19.69 5.26
N PHE A 126 -7.25 19.71 3.92
CA PHE A 126 -6.84 20.93 3.25
C PHE A 126 -7.94 21.98 3.45
N PRO A 127 -7.61 23.20 3.92
CA PRO A 127 -8.57 24.29 3.91
C PRO A 127 -9.01 24.53 2.46
N ASP A 128 -10.31 24.79 2.25
CA ASP A 128 -10.86 25.09 0.93
C ASP A 128 -10.08 26.24 0.28
N ILE A 129 -9.15 25.93 -0.62
CA ILE A 129 -8.56 26.87 -1.57
C ILE A 129 -9.56 27.13 -2.70
N GLY A 130 -10.72 27.68 -2.34
CA GLY A 130 -11.87 27.75 -3.23
C GLY A 130 -13.03 28.57 -2.70
N SER A 131 -12.78 29.79 -2.22
CA SER A 131 -13.85 30.78 -1.98
C SER A 131 -13.51 32.18 -2.52
N GLY A 132 -12.56 32.26 -3.44
CA GLY A 132 -12.47 33.41 -4.35
C GLY A 132 -13.45 33.21 -5.50
N PRO A 133 -14.20 34.24 -5.94
CA PRO A 133 -15.09 34.10 -7.08
C PRO A 133 -14.28 33.63 -8.30
N ILE A 134 -14.75 32.58 -8.96
CA ILE A 134 -14.29 32.24 -10.30
C ILE A 134 -14.93 33.29 -11.20
N ASP A 135 -14.18 34.35 -11.51
CA ASP A 135 -14.59 35.34 -12.49
C ASP A 135 -14.54 34.68 -13.88
N LEU A 136 -15.70 34.22 -14.33
CA LEU A 136 -15.95 33.79 -15.70
C LEU A 136 -16.50 34.99 -16.48
N THR A 137 -15.67 36.02 -16.67
CA THR A 137 -15.90 37.08 -17.65
C THR A 137 -14.99 36.92 -18.86
#